data_AF-A0A857VAY6-F1
#
_entry.id   AF-A0A857VAY6-F1
#
_cell.length_a   1.000
_cell.length_b   1.000
_cell.length_c   1.000
_cell.angle_alpha   90.00
_cell.angle_beta   90.00
_cell.angle_gamma   90.00
#
_symmetry.space_group_name_H-M   'P 1'
#
loop_
_entity.id
_entity.type
_entity.pdbx_description
1 polymer ?
#
loop_
_entity_poly.entity_id
_entity_poly.type
_entity_poly.pdbx_seq_one_letter_code
_entity_poly.pdbx_strand_id
1 'polypeptide(L)'
;MIGRIISRLLRRRHYWRSVSFDQIAELYTSRLITVFAANIVNLFAAVYLYKLGYSLIFITLFYAVWYLMKIPFSYLAAKYAAYYGPKHGILLANLLRIPSLVAFALVGVINDHVMIAIAIFGLFQQMSTTLYNMCHMINFSKVKHIDRAGKEIGRMQQVEKIARVISPLVGGAIASIWSPEATIILASILFVFSAVPLFRTVEPTVTRAKLRFRGFPWRLAIPSLVAETVVGFDFVASGMGWALFATLFVFSGLGEGCMRRSVVSPLSVFWCRWWLPGCLVV
;
A
#
# COMPACT_ATOMS: atom_id res chain seq x y z
N MET A 1 31.67 -33.48 21.22
CA MET A 1 30.88 -34.20 20.19
C MET A 1 29.47 -33.65 19.97
N ILE A 2 28.80 -33.08 20.97
CA ILE A 2 27.43 -32.53 20.88
C ILE A 2 27.31 -31.34 19.91
N GLY A 3 28.31 -30.46 19.84
CA GLY A 3 28.32 -29.33 18.89
C GLY A 3 28.31 -29.73 17.41
N ARG A 4 28.90 -30.89 17.05
CA ARG A 4 28.87 -31.40 15.66
C ARG A 4 27.52 -32.01 15.28
N ILE A 5 26.78 -32.55 16.25
CA ILE A 5 25.44 -33.10 16.05
C ILE A 5 24.43 -31.95 15.91
N ILE A 6 24.51 -30.94 16.80
CA ILE A 6 23.66 -29.74 16.73
C ILE A 6 23.89 -28.98 15.42
N SER A 7 25.15 -28.78 15.00
CA SER A 7 25.46 -28.13 13.72
C SER A 7 25.08 -28.96 12.50
N ARG A 8 25.13 -30.31 12.53
CA ARG A 8 24.61 -31.16 11.44
C ARG A 8 23.07 -31.16 11.38
N LEU A 9 22.39 -31.14 12.52
CA LEU A 9 20.92 -31.11 12.58
C LEU A 9 20.36 -29.74 12.14
N LEU A 10 21.00 -28.64 12.55
CA LEU A 10 20.64 -27.28 12.14
C LEU A 10 21.08 -26.95 10.71
N ARG A 11 22.18 -27.52 10.20
CA ARG A 11 22.58 -27.35 8.78
C ARG A 11 21.55 -27.91 7.80
N ARG A 12 20.81 -28.96 8.16
CA ARG A 12 19.72 -29.48 7.30
C ARG A 12 18.45 -28.62 7.31
N ARG A 13 18.32 -27.64 8.22
CA ARG A 13 17.14 -26.76 8.32
C ARG A 13 17.40 -25.29 8.02
N HIS A 14 18.66 -24.86 7.93
CA HIS A 14 19.01 -23.47 7.64
C HIS A 14 19.25 -23.22 6.13
N TYR A 15 18.17 -23.40 5.36
CA TYR A 15 18.06 -23.11 3.93
C TYR A 15 17.79 -21.60 3.73
N TRP A 16 18.77 -20.78 4.06
CA TRP A 16 18.71 -19.31 3.90
C TRP A 16 19.88 -18.80 3.04
N ARG A 17 20.59 -19.72 2.36
CA ARG A 17 21.89 -19.47 1.73
C ARG A 17 21.94 -19.77 0.23
N SER A 18 20.86 -20.25 -0.39
CA SER A 18 20.86 -20.64 -1.81
C SER A 18 20.02 -19.75 -2.75
N VAL A 19 19.38 -18.70 -2.22
CA VAL A 19 19.10 -17.43 -2.91
C VAL A 19 19.54 -16.38 -1.89
N SER A 20 20.32 -15.35 -2.26
CA SER A 20 20.91 -14.46 -1.26
C SER A 20 19.80 -13.88 -0.39
N PHE A 21 19.84 -14.17 0.92
CA PHE A 21 18.92 -13.65 1.95
C PHE A 21 18.63 -12.16 1.73
N ASP A 22 19.65 -11.46 1.25
CA ASP A 22 19.66 -10.05 0.90
C ASP A 22 18.59 -9.67 -0.14
N GLN A 23 18.36 -10.43 -1.21
CA GLN A 23 17.39 -10.05 -2.25
C GLN A 23 15.93 -10.06 -1.77
N ILE A 24 15.54 -11.08 -1.00
CA ILE A 24 14.18 -11.14 -0.42
C ILE A 24 14.04 -10.11 0.70
N ALA A 25 15.06 -9.97 1.55
CA ALA A 25 15.05 -8.98 2.63
C ALA A 25 15.01 -7.55 2.10
N GLU A 26 15.71 -7.24 1.01
CA GLU A 26 15.66 -5.96 0.31
C GLU A 26 14.28 -5.68 -0.25
N LEU A 27 13.67 -6.65 -0.94
CA LEU A 27 12.32 -6.52 -1.48
C LEU A 27 11.31 -6.26 -0.35
N TYR A 28 11.46 -6.97 0.77
CA TYR A 28 10.56 -6.85 1.93
C TYR A 28 10.75 -5.53 2.66
N THR A 29 11.99 -5.09 2.82
CA THR A 29 12.32 -3.81 3.45
C THR A 29 11.79 -2.66 2.61
N SER A 30 12.04 -2.69 1.30
CA SER A 30 11.48 -1.72 0.35
C SER A 30 9.95 -1.70 0.43
N ARG A 31 9.31 -2.88 0.38
CA ARG A 31 7.85 -3.02 0.48
C ARG A 31 7.28 -2.47 1.77
N LEU A 32 7.91 -2.76 2.91
CA LEU A 32 7.50 -2.30 4.22
C LEU A 32 7.55 -0.77 4.29
N ILE A 33 8.66 -0.15 3.87
CA ILE A 33 8.81 1.31 3.89
C ILE A 33 7.77 1.96 2.97
N THR A 34 7.59 1.43 1.76
CA THR A 34 6.61 1.97 0.81
C THR A 34 5.17 1.84 1.32
N VAL A 35 4.80 0.69 1.88
CA VAL A 35 3.46 0.48 2.46
C VAL A 35 3.27 1.41 3.66
N PHE A 36 4.28 1.55 4.50
CA PHE A 36 4.24 2.41 5.66
C PHE A 36 4.01 3.88 5.27
N ALA A 37 4.81 4.41 4.34
CA ALA A 37 4.67 5.77 3.81
C ALA A 37 3.31 6.00 3.13
N ALA A 38 2.81 5.01 2.40
CA ALA A 38 1.51 5.10 1.71
C ALA A 38 0.34 5.21 2.69
N ASN A 39 0.37 4.45 3.78
CA ASN A 39 -0.73 4.41 4.73
C ASN A 39 -0.72 5.58 5.71
N ILE A 40 0.43 6.24 5.89
CA ILE A 40 0.51 7.53 6.60
C ILE A 40 -0.40 8.57 5.92
N VAL A 41 -0.46 8.59 4.58
CA VAL A 41 -1.20 9.63 3.84
C VAL A 41 -2.60 9.17 3.43
N ASN A 42 -2.74 7.95 2.90
CA ASN A 42 -4.00 7.50 2.29
C ASN A 42 -5.18 7.46 3.26
N LEU A 43 -4.96 7.20 4.56
CA LEU A 43 -6.07 7.17 5.53
C LEU A 43 -6.72 8.56 5.70
N PHE A 44 -5.91 9.62 5.61
CA PHE A 44 -6.40 11.00 5.77
C PHE A 44 -7.00 11.57 4.49
N ALA A 45 -6.72 11.00 3.32
CA ALA A 45 -7.15 11.56 2.04
C ALA A 45 -8.68 11.68 1.92
N ALA A 46 -9.42 10.61 2.24
CA ALA A 46 -10.88 10.63 2.19
C ALA A 46 -11.50 11.57 3.25
N VAL A 47 -10.98 11.54 4.47
CA VAL A 47 -11.46 12.39 5.59
C VAL A 47 -11.19 13.87 5.31
N TYR A 48 -10.04 14.18 4.72
CA TYR A 48 -9.64 15.53 4.36
C TYR A 48 -10.56 16.14 3.29
N LEU A 49 -10.86 15.38 2.22
CA LEU A 49 -11.83 15.81 1.21
C LEU A 49 -13.21 16.06 1.82
N TYR A 50 -13.65 15.21 2.76
CA TYR A 50 -14.92 15.44 3.45
C TYR A 50 -14.91 16.73 4.30
N LYS A 51 -13.81 17.00 5.03
CA LYS A 51 -13.66 18.24 5.81
C LYS A 51 -13.64 19.51 4.96
N LEU A 52 -13.19 19.42 3.71
CA LEU A 52 -13.24 20.53 2.74
C LEU A 52 -14.66 20.82 2.22
N GLY A 53 -15.67 20.05 2.64
CA GLY A 53 -17.06 20.25 2.25
C GLY A 53 -17.50 19.46 1.02
N TYR A 54 -16.68 18.53 0.52
CA TYR A 54 -17.08 17.66 -0.59
C TYR A 54 -18.14 16.65 -0.16
N SER A 55 -19.13 16.44 -1.04
CA SER A 55 -20.20 15.46 -0.80
C SER A 55 -19.66 14.03 -0.77
N LEU A 56 -20.30 13.17 0.02
CA LEU A 56 -19.95 11.73 0.09
C LEU A 56 -20.06 11.03 -1.27
N ILE A 57 -21.04 11.45 -2.08
CA ILE A 57 -21.25 10.94 -3.45
C ILE A 57 -20.04 11.29 -4.32
N PHE A 58 -19.54 12.52 -4.24
CA PHE A 58 -18.36 12.94 -4.98
C PHE A 58 -17.12 12.12 -4.58
N ILE A 59 -16.89 11.95 -3.27
CA ILE A 59 -15.75 11.16 -2.78
C ILE A 59 -15.86 9.72 -3.27
N THR A 60 -17.04 9.10 -3.17
CA THR A 60 -17.26 7.71 -3.60
C THR A 60 -17.02 7.54 -5.10
N LEU A 61 -17.54 8.46 -5.92
CA LEU A 61 -17.32 8.44 -7.38
C LEU A 61 -15.86 8.69 -7.73
N PHE A 62 -15.16 9.58 -7.03
CA PHE A 62 -13.73 9.82 -7.21
C PHE A 62 -12.93 8.52 -7.01
N TYR A 63 -13.17 7.78 -5.92
CA TYR A 63 -12.50 6.50 -5.69
C TYR A 63 -12.91 5.43 -6.72
N ALA A 64 -14.18 5.40 -7.15
CA ALA A 64 -14.63 4.47 -8.18
C ALA A 64 -13.91 4.70 -9.52
N VAL A 65 -13.82 5.95 -9.97
CA VAL A 65 -13.06 6.33 -11.17
C VAL A 65 -11.58 6.01 -11.00
N TRP A 66 -11.01 6.33 -9.84
CA TRP A 66 -9.62 6.02 -9.50
C TRP A 66 -9.31 4.52 -9.62
N TYR A 67 -10.19 3.64 -9.14
CA TYR A 67 -10.04 2.20 -9.32
C TYR A 67 -10.24 1.74 -10.77
N LEU A 68 -11.19 2.33 -11.52
CA LEU A 68 -11.38 2.02 -12.94
C LEU A 68 -10.14 2.35 -13.78
N MET A 69 -9.44 3.45 -13.45
CA MET A 69 -8.19 3.82 -14.12
C MET A 69 -7.09 2.75 -13.97
N LYS A 70 -7.19 1.84 -12.99
CA LYS A 70 -6.25 0.71 -12.85
C LYS A 70 -6.18 -0.16 -14.11
N ILE A 71 -7.31 -0.33 -14.79
CA ILE A 71 -7.44 -1.25 -15.92
C ILE A 71 -6.49 -0.85 -17.06
N PRO A 72 -6.60 0.35 -17.67
CA PRO A 72 -5.67 0.76 -18.72
C PRO A 72 -4.23 0.89 -18.21
N PHE A 73 -4.02 1.35 -16.97
CA PHE A 73 -2.67 1.47 -16.42
C PHE A 73 -1.99 0.15 -16.16
N SER A 74 -2.72 -0.93 -15.90
CA SER A 74 -2.14 -2.26 -15.72
C SER A 74 -1.42 -2.73 -16.98
N TYR A 75 -1.96 -2.41 -18.17
CA TYR A 75 -1.35 -2.70 -19.45
C TYR A 75 -0.05 -1.89 -19.66
N LEU A 76 -0.11 -0.58 -19.39
CA LEU A 76 1.06 0.31 -19.47
C LEU A 76 2.17 -0.14 -18.50
N ALA A 77 1.80 -0.49 -17.27
CA ALA A 77 2.71 -0.98 -16.25
C ALA A 77 3.37 -2.30 -16.67
N ALA A 78 2.61 -3.24 -17.23
CA ALA A 78 3.15 -4.50 -17.73
C ALA A 78 4.18 -4.26 -18.84
N LYS A 79 3.87 -3.39 -19.81
CA LYS A 79 4.79 -3.04 -20.91
C LYS A 79 6.06 -2.37 -20.40
N TYR A 80 5.94 -1.44 -19.44
CA TYR A 80 7.09 -0.79 -18.83
C TYR A 80 7.97 -1.80 -18.09
N ALA A 81 7.37 -2.66 -17.27
CA ALA A 81 8.07 -3.69 -16.51
C ALA A 81 8.80 -4.70 -17.42
N ALA A 82 8.20 -5.08 -18.55
CA ALA A 82 8.82 -6.00 -19.51
C ALA A 82 10.02 -5.37 -20.26
N TYR A 83 9.97 -4.06 -20.51
CA TYR A 83 11.03 -3.37 -21.24
C TYR A 83 12.21 -2.96 -20.36
N TYR A 84 11.94 -2.21 -19.28
CA TYR A 84 12.96 -1.64 -18.39
C TYR A 84 13.32 -2.51 -17.20
N GLY A 85 12.56 -3.56 -16.93
CA GLY A 85 12.71 -4.40 -15.74
C GLY A 85 11.86 -3.92 -14.55
N PRO A 86 11.58 -4.81 -13.59
CA PRO A 86 10.71 -4.52 -12.46
C PRO A 86 11.35 -3.58 -11.43
N LYS A 87 12.69 -3.52 -11.27
CA LYS A 87 13.29 -2.61 -10.27
C LYS A 87 13.16 -1.15 -10.70
N HIS A 88 13.44 -0.86 -11.97
CA HIS A 88 13.21 0.47 -12.55
C HIS A 88 11.73 0.88 -12.48
N GLY A 89 10.80 -0.06 -12.67
CA GLY A 89 9.37 0.21 -12.50
C GLY A 89 8.98 0.55 -11.05
N ILE A 90 9.57 -0.13 -10.06
CA ILE A 90 9.36 0.23 -8.64
C ILE A 90 9.92 1.62 -8.33
N LEU A 91 11.12 1.95 -8.83
CA LEU A 91 11.69 3.29 -8.68
C LEU A 91 10.77 4.35 -9.30
N LEU A 92 10.39 4.18 -10.57
CA LEU A 92 9.51 5.12 -11.26
C LEU A 92 8.18 5.28 -10.52
N ALA A 93 7.62 4.20 -9.99
CA ALA A 93 6.42 4.28 -9.18
C ALA A 93 6.61 5.14 -7.93
N ASN A 94 7.71 4.98 -7.19
CA ASN A 94 8.00 5.81 -6.03
C ASN A 94 8.19 7.29 -6.41
N LEU A 95 8.87 7.56 -7.53
CA LEU A 95 9.04 8.93 -8.04
C LEU A 95 7.70 9.54 -8.47
N LEU A 96 6.82 8.78 -9.12
CA LEU A 96 5.46 9.23 -9.48
C LEU A 96 4.56 9.47 -8.26
N ARG A 97 4.89 8.91 -7.10
CA ARG A 97 4.14 9.14 -5.86
C ARG A 97 4.36 10.55 -5.31
N ILE A 98 5.55 11.12 -5.51
CA ILE A 98 5.91 12.46 -5.02
C ILE A 98 5.01 13.55 -5.62
N PRO A 99 4.86 13.70 -6.96
CA PRO A 99 3.98 14.72 -7.53
C PRO A 99 2.51 14.49 -7.17
N SER A 100 2.09 13.24 -6.98
CA SER A 100 0.76 12.92 -6.44
C SER A 100 0.56 13.55 -5.05
N LEU A 101 1.51 13.32 -4.13
CA LEU A 101 1.47 13.88 -2.78
C LEU A 101 1.52 15.41 -2.76
N VAL A 102 2.35 16.01 -3.62
CA VAL A 102 2.43 17.47 -3.76
C VAL A 102 1.09 18.02 -4.27
N ALA A 103 0.51 17.40 -5.30
CA ALA A 103 -0.81 17.79 -5.80
C ALA A 103 -1.89 17.68 -4.70
N PHE A 104 -1.84 16.64 -3.87
CA PHE A 104 -2.73 16.47 -2.73
C PHE A 104 -2.57 17.58 -1.69
N ALA A 105 -1.34 18.00 -1.37
CA ALA A 105 -1.09 19.10 -0.45
C ALA A 105 -1.67 20.44 -0.95
N LEU A 106 -1.65 20.66 -2.27
CA LEU A 106 -2.15 21.88 -2.91
C LEU A 106 -3.68 21.98 -2.93
N VAL A 107 -4.41 20.88 -2.71
CA VAL A 107 -5.89 20.85 -2.68
C VAL A 107 -6.45 21.81 -1.63
N GLY A 108 -5.75 22.02 -0.51
CA GLY A 108 -6.17 22.93 0.56
C GLY A 108 -5.79 24.39 0.38
N VAL A 109 -4.92 24.70 -0.59
CA VAL A 109 -4.29 26.03 -0.73
C VAL A 109 -4.84 26.77 -1.94
N ILE A 110 -5.17 26.05 -3.03
CA ILE A 110 -5.57 26.66 -4.31
C ILE A 110 -7.09 26.61 -4.45
N ASN A 111 -7.79 27.74 -4.30
CA ASN A 111 -9.26 27.79 -4.42
C ASN A 111 -9.78 27.65 -5.87
N ASP A 112 -9.07 28.18 -6.87
CA ASP A 112 -9.61 28.27 -8.23
C ASP A 112 -9.40 27.01 -9.09
N HIS A 113 -8.49 26.11 -8.70
CA HIS A 113 -8.09 24.93 -9.47
C HIS A 113 -8.10 23.62 -8.68
N VAL A 114 -8.92 23.54 -7.62
CA VAL A 114 -8.97 22.35 -6.73
C VAL A 114 -9.26 21.05 -7.50
N MET A 115 -10.16 21.10 -8.49
CA MET A 115 -10.52 19.91 -9.30
C MET A 115 -9.33 19.37 -10.09
N ILE A 116 -8.48 20.25 -10.62
CA ILE A 116 -7.28 19.86 -11.37
C ILE A 116 -6.27 19.20 -10.42
N ALA A 117 -6.09 19.75 -9.21
CA ALA A 117 -5.21 19.18 -8.20
C ALA A 117 -5.68 17.77 -7.76
N ILE A 118 -6.99 17.58 -7.53
CA ILE A 118 -7.57 16.28 -7.19
C ILE A 118 -7.41 15.29 -8.35
N ALA A 119 -7.60 15.72 -9.59
CA ALA A 119 -7.42 14.88 -10.77
C ALA A 119 -5.96 14.44 -10.94
N ILE A 120 -5.00 15.36 -10.79
CA ILE A 120 -3.56 15.07 -10.84
C ILE A 120 -3.18 14.11 -9.71
N PHE A 121 -3.63 14.36 -8.48
CA PHE A 121 -3.44 13.45 -7.36
C PHE A 121 -3.92 12.04 -7.71
N GLY A 122 -5.20 11.88 -8.09
CA GLY A 122 -5.77 10.57 -8.43
C GLY A 122 -5.01 9.86 -9.55
N LEU A 123 -4.71 10.58 -10.64
CA LEU A 123 -4.00 10.05 -11.81
C LEU A 123 -2.61 9.52 -11.45
N PHE A 124 -1.76 10.35 -10.85
CA PHE A 124 -0.38 9.98 -10.50
C PHE A 124 -0.36 8.91 -9.39
N GLN A 125 -1.27 9.02 -8.42
CA GLN A 125 -1.40 8.02 -7.36
C GLN A 125 -1.74 6.65 -7.93
N GLN A 126 -2.66 6.58 -8.90
CA GLN A 126 -3.06 5.30 -9.47
C GLN A 126 -2.00 4.70 -10.36
N MET A 127 -1.36 5.54 -11.18
CA MET A 127 -0.26 5.12 -12.04
C MET A 127 0.90 4.56 -11.20
N SER A 128 1.29 5.28 -10.14
CA SER A 128 2.30 4.84 -9.18
C SER A 128 1.92 3.51 -8.54
N THR A 129 0.71 3.40 -7.96
CA THR A 129 0.28 2.20 -7.23
C THR A 129 0.20 0.98 -8.13
N THR A 130 -0.29 1.14 -9.36
CA THR A 130 -0.42 0.05 -10.34
C THR A 130 0.94 -0.43 -10.80
N LEU A 131 1.84 0.49 -11.14
CA LEU A 131 3.21 0.17 -11.56
C LEU A 131 3.98 -0.52 -10.44
N TYR A 132 3.91 0.02 -9.22
CA TYR A 132 4.57 -0.56 -8.04
C TYR A 132 4.12 -2.00 -7.78
N ASN A 133 2.80 -2.23 -7.70
CA ASN A 133 2.26 -3.55 -7.40
C ASN A 133 2.58 -4.58 -8.49
N MET A 134 2.48 -4.19 -9.77
CA MET A 134 2.81 -5.06 -10.89
C MET A 134 4.29 -5.45 -10.87
N CYS A 135 5.19 -4.47 -10.77
CA CYS A 135 6.63 -4.72 -10.76
C CYS A 135 7.07 -5.50 -9.52
N HIS A 136 6.49 -5.22 -8.36
CA HIS A 136 6.73 -5.98 -7.14
C HIS A 136 6.31 -7.44 -7.30
N MET A 137 5.12 -7.73 -7.85
CA MET A 137 4.65 -9.10 -8.08
C MET A 137 5.51 -9.84 -9.11
N ILE A 138 5.97 -9.17 -10.16
CA ILE A 138 6.90 -9.73 -11.15
C ILE A 138 8.23 -10.08 -10.48
N ASN A 139 8.82 -9.16 -9.71
CA ASN A 139 10.09 -9.41 -9.03
C ASN A 139 9.96 -10.54 -8.00
N PHE A 140 8.89 -10.51 -7.20
CA PHE A 140 8.57 -11.57 -6.23
C PHE A 140 8.40 -12.92 -6.92
N SER A 141 7.75 -12.99 -8.09
CA SER A 141 7.55 -14.25 -8.82
C SER A 141 8.86 -14.93 -9.26
N LYS A 142 9.94 -14.15 -9.40
CA LYS A 142 11.26 -14.61 -9.84
C LYS A 142 12.19 -14.95 -8.69
N VAL A 143 12.05 -14.26 -7.57
CA VAL A 143 12.90 -14.44 -6.38
C VAL A 143 12.30 -15.45 -5.39
N LYS A 144 10.98 -15.66 -5.41
CA LYS A 144 10.29 -16.56 -4.47
C LYS A 144 10.76 -18.01 -4.58
N HIS A 145 10.77 -18.70 -3.45
CA HIS A 145 10.98 -20.15 -3.41
C HIS A 145 9.67 -20.88 -3.72
N ILE A 146 9.66 -21.72 -4.75
CA ILE A 146 8.44 -22.44 -5.21
C ILE A 146 7.82 -23.28 -4.09
N ASP A 147 8.65 -23.95 -3.28
CA ASP A 147 8.20 -24.85 -2.20
C ASP A 147 7.63 -24.13 -0.97
N ARG A 148 7.89 -22.83 -0.81
CA ARG A 148 7.51 -22.04 0.39
C ARG A 148 6.85 -20.69 0.07
N ALA A 149 6.50 -20.46 -1.19
CA ALA A 149 5.93 -19.20 -1.66
C ALA A 149 4.74 -18.73 -0.81
N GLY A 150 3.84 -19.64 -0.43
CA GLY A 150 2.68 -19.31 0.41
C GLY A 150 3.07 -18.80 1.81
N LYS A 151 4.08 -19.41 2.45
CA LYS A 151 4.55 -19.00 3.77
C LYS A 151 5.29 -17.65 3.73
N GLU A 152 6.03 -17.40 2.66
CA GLU A 152 6.72 -16.13 2.41
C GLU A 152 5.74 -14.99 2.16
N ILE A 153 4.73 -15.20 1.30
CA ILE A 153 3.64 -14.25 1.08
C ILE A 153 2.89 -13.99 2.38
N GLY A 154 2.55 -15.03 3.14
CA GLY A 154 1.79 -14.91 4.39
C GLY A 154 2.52 -14.06 5.44
N ARG A 155 3.84 -14.27 5.62
CA ARG A 155 4.66 -13.44 6.52
C ARG A 155 4.72 -11.98 6.04
N MET A 156 4.92 -11.76 4.75
CA MET A 156 4.93 -10.42 4.18
C MET A 156 3.60 -9.70 4.42
N GLN A 157 2.47 -10.37 4.21
CA GLN A 157 1.15 -9.82 4.48
C GLN A 157 0.92 -9.50 5.96
N GLN A 158 1.42 -10.32 6.89
CA GLN A 158 1.34 -10.04 8.32
C GLN A 158 2.12 -8.76 8.68
N VAL A 159 3.35 -8.66 8.20
CA VAL A 159 4.20 -7.48 8.44
C VAL A 159 3.61 -6.22 7.80
N GLU A 160 3.09 -6.32 6.57
CA GLU A 160 2.37 -5.23 5.92
C GLU A 160 1.15 -4.79 6.72
N LYS A 161 0.34 -5.73 7.23
CA LYS A 161 -0.84 -5.39 8.04
C LYS A 161 -0.46 -4.66 9.32
N ILE A 162 0.61 -5.09 10.00
CA ILE A 162 1.14 -4.40 11.18
C ILE A 162 1.57 -2.97 10.81
N ALA A 163 2.33 -2.81 9.71
CA ALA A 163 2.71 -1.50 9.22
C ALA A 163 1.48 -0.61 8.93
N ARG A 164 0.46 -1.14 8.24
CA ARG A 164 -0.79 -0.40 7.95
C ARG A 164 -1.53 0.06 9.21
N VAL A 165 -1.43 -0.67 10.32
CA VAL A 165 -2.04 -0.26 11.60
C VAL A 165 -1.21 0.82 12.29
N ILE A 166 0.12 0.70 12.28
CA ILE A 166 1.03 1.64 12.95
C ILE A 166 1.12 2.96 12.17
N SER A 167 1.08 2.91 10.84
CA SER A 167 1.28 4.07 9.96
C SER A 167 0.36 5.24 10.26
N PRO A 168 -0.98 5.08 10.37
CA PRO A 168 -1.86 6.18 10.73
C PRO A 168 -1.60 6.78 12.10
N LEU A 169 -1.12 5.99 13.07
CA LEU A 169 -0.82 6.48 14.42
C LEU A 169 0.36 7.45 14.37
N VAL A 170 1.42 7.04 13.67
CA VAL A 170 2.60 7.88 13.46
C VAL A 170 2.24 9.11 12.61
N GLY A 171 1.51 8.92 11.51
CA GLY A 171 1.07 10.01 10.64
C GLY A 171 0.18 11.03 11.36
N GLY A 172 -0.78 10.56 12.15
CA GLY A 172 -1.67 11.42 12.93
C GLY A 172 -0.95 12.17 14.04
N ALA A 173 -0.01 11.53 14.74
CA ALA A 173 0.79 12.19 15.78
C ALA A 173 1.66 13.33 15.20
N ILE A 174 2.33 13.06 14.07
CA ILE A 174 3.16 14.05 13.36
C ILE A 174 2.31 15.20 12.84
N ALA A 175 1.15 14.90 12.23
CA ALA A 175 0.22 15.91 11.75
C ALA A 175 -0.33 16.80 12.87
N SER A 176 -0.49 16.25 14.08
CA SER A 176 -1.04 16.98 15.24
C SER A 176 0.00 17.85 15.95
N ILE A 177 1.27 17.46 15.96
CA ILE A 177 2.34 18.18 16.68
C ILE A 177 2.99 19.25 15.80
N TRP A 178 3.26 18.93 14.54
CA TRP A 178 3.93 19.85 13.62
C TRP A 178 2.94 20.44 12.63
N SER A 179 2.59 19.67 11.59
CA SER A 179 1.60 20.06 10.60
C SER A 179 1.28 18.90 9.64
N PRO A 180 0.14 18.94 8.92
CA PRO A 180 -0.16 17.99 7.85
C PRO A 180 0.90 17.98 6.73
N GLU A 181 1.47 19.13 6.39
CA GLU A 181 2.51 19.27 5.36
C GLU A 181 3.80 18.53 5.76
N ALA A 182 4.19 18.62 7.04
CA ALA A 182 5.35 17.88 7.56
C ALA A 182 5.18 16.35 7.37
N THR A 183 3.96 15.84 7.51
CA THR A 183 3.62 14.43 7.29
C THR A 183 3.79 14.02 5.82
N ILE A 184 3.43 14.92 4.90
CA ILE A 184 3.58 14.72 3.45
C ILE A 184 5.05 14.74 3.03
N ILE A 185 5.85 15.67 3.58
CA ILE A 185 7.29 15.75 3.35
C ILE A 185 7.97 14.46 3.85
N LEU A 186 7.63 14.01 5.06
CA LEU A 186 8.15 12.77 5.61
C LEU A 186 7.79 11.56 4.73
N ALA A 187 6.55 11.45 4.28
CA ALA A 187 6.12 10.38 3.38
C ALA A 187 6.92 10.40 2.06
N SER A 188 7.13 11.59 1.49
CA SER A 188 7.92 11.78 0.26
C SER A 188 9.37 11.31 0.44
N ILE A 189 10.00 11.70 1.55
CA ILE A 189 11.35 11.26 1.93
C ILE A 189 11.40 9.74 2.07
N LEU A 190 10.43 9.13 2.74
CA LEU A 190 10.34 7.67 2.89
C LEU A 190 10.15 6.95 1.55
N PHE A 191 9.40 7.53 0.60
CA PHE A 191 9.28 6.94 -0.74
C PHE A 191 10.61 6.92 -1.49
N VAL A 192 11.41 7.99 -1.39
CA VAL A 192 12.77 8.03 -1.96
C VAL A 192 13.65 6.98 -1.28
N PHE A 193 13.65 6.92 0.06
CA PHE A 193 14.43 5.93 0.80
C PHE A 193 14.00 4.49 0.55
N SER A 194 12.73 4.24 0.26
CA SER A 194 12.24 2.89 -0.05
C SER A 194 12.85 2.32 -1.34
N ALA A 195 13.38 3.17 -2.22
CA ALA A 195 14.08 2.73 -3.42
C ALA A 195 15.55 2.34 -3.14
N VAL A 196 16.16 2.82 -2.06
CA VAL A 196 17.58 2.58 -1.73
C VAL A 196 17.91 1.10 -1.53
N PRO A 197 17.14 0.30 -0.76
CA PRO A 197 17.40 -1.13 -0.63
C PRO A 197 17.35 -1.88 -1.97
N LEU A 198 16.56 -1.39 -2.93
CA LEU A 198 16.30 -2.08 -4.19
C LEU A 198 17.51 -2.08 -5.13
N PHE A 199 18.36 -1.06 -5.06
CA PHE A 199 19.56 -0.93 -5.91
C PHE A 199 20.77 -1.69 -5.40
N ARG A 200 20.69 -2.33 -4.22
CA ARG A 200 21.81 -3.08 -3.65
C ARG A 200 22.08 -4.41 -4.37
N THR A 201 21.12 -4.92 -5.14
CA THR A 201 21.26 -6.18 -5.88
C THR A 201 21.06 -6.03 -7.38
N VAL A 202 21.62 -6.97 -8.15
CA VAL A 202 21.45 -7.05 -9.61
C VAL A 202 20.01 -7.45 -9.98
N GLU A 203 19.49 -6.98 -11.11
CA GLU A 203 18.17 -7.37 -11.61
C GLU A 203 18.12 -8.85 -12.00
N PRO A 204 17.18 -9.66 -11.46
CA PRO A 204 17.09 -11.09 -11.77
C PRO A 204 16.33 -11.39 -13.07
N THR A 205 15.83 -10.37 -13.78
CA THR A 205 14.96 -10.52 -14.96
C THR A 205 15.65 -10.08 -16.24
N VAL A 206 15.40 -10.83 -17.31
CA VAL A 206 15.77 -10.42 -18.68
C VAL A 206 14.98 -9.17 -19.05
N THR A 207 15.67 -8.08 -19.37
CA THR A 207 15.07 -6.82 -19.82
C THR A 207 14.72 -6.91 -21.32
N ARG A 208 13.90 -5.96 -21.81
CA ARG A 208 13.46 -5.89 -23.23
C ARG A 208 12.65 -7.08 -23.73
N ALA A 209 11.88 -7.74 -22.85
CA ALA A 209 10.99 -8.81 -23.25
C ALA A 209 9.79 -8.30 -24.06
N LYS A 210 9.48 -8.93 -25.20
CA LYS A 210 8.27 -8.62 -25.99
C LYS A 210 7.07 -9.36 -25.37
N LEU A 211 6.09 -8.59 -24.86
CA LEU A 211 4.84 -9.16 -24.37
C LEU A 211 4.02 -9.71 -25.53
N ARG A 212 3.71 -11.01 -25.51
CA ARG A 212 2.76 -11.65 -26.43
C ARG A 212 1.50 -11.99 -25.65
N PHE A 213 0.42 -11.27 -25.91
CA PHE A 213 -0.91 -11.55 -25.34
C PHE A 213 -1.68 -12.62 -26.11
N ARG A 214 -1.25 -12.91 -27.34
CA ARG A 214 -1.84 -13.96 -28.18
C ARG A 214 -1.46 -15.33 -27.59
N GLY A 215 -2.47 -16.05 -27.09
CA GLY A 215 -2.31 -17.34 -26.41
C GLY A 215 -2.29 -17.28 -24.87
N PHE A 216 -2.63 -16.14 -24.27
CA PHE A 216 -2.78 -16.06 -22.81
C PHE A 216 -3.89 -17.01 -22.32
N PRO A 217 -3.63 -17.90 -21.34
CA PRO A 217 -4.60 -18.90 -20.91
C PRO A 217 -5.68 -18.28 -20.01
N TRP A 218 -6.63 -17.56 -20.62
CA TRP A 218 -7.73 -16.88 -19.93
C TRP A 218 -8.51 -17.79 -18.98
N ARG A 219 -8.69 -19.07 -19.34
CA ARG A 219 -9.38 -20.06 -18.50
C ARG A 219 -8.73 -20.25 -17.13
N LEU A 220 -7.40 -20.15 -17.05
CA LEU A 220 -6.66 -20.25 -15.79
C LEU A 220 -6.63 -18.92 -15.03
N ALA A 221 -6.73 -17.79 -15.74
CA ALA A 221 -6.66 -16.45 -15.15
C ALA A 221 -7.99 -15.96 -14.57
N ILE A 222 -9.14 -16.39 -15.13
CA ILE A 222 -10.48 -15.95 -14.69
C ILE A 222 -10.72 -16.23 -13.20
N PRO A 223 -10.46 -17.43 -12.65
CA PRO A 223 -10.66 -17.67 -11.22
C PRO A 223 -9.82 -16.74 -10.34
N SER A 224 -8.57 -16.47 -10.73
CA SER A 224 -7.71 -15.51 -10.03
C SER A 224 -8.24 -14.08 -10.15
N LEU A 225 -8.77 -13.69 -11.30
CA LEU A 225 -9.37 -12.37 -11.50
C LEU A 225 -10.59 -12.17 -10.59
N VAL A 226 -11.48 -13.18 -10.50
CA VAL A 226 -12.64 -13.15 -9.59
C VAL A 226 -12.17 -13.07 -8.13
N ALA A 227 -11.19 -13.88 -7.72
CA ALA A 227 -10.65 -13.81 -6.37
C ALA A 227 -10.08 -12.41 -6.05
N GLU A 228 -9.32 -11.81 -6.96
CA GLU A 228 -8.78 -10.45 -6.80
C GLU A 228 -9.88 -9.37 -6.75
N THR A 229 -11.01 -9.55 -7.46
CA THR A 229 -12.14 -8.61 -7.34
C THR A 229 -12.78 -8.64 -5.95
N VAL A 230 -12.93 -9.84 -5.35
CA VAL A 230 -13.47 -9.99 -3.99
C VAL A 230 -12.53 -9.39 -2.95
N VAL A 231 -11.22 -9.63 -3.09
CA VAL A 231 -10.20 -9.01 -2.21
C VAL A 231 -10.21 -7.49 -2.36
N GLY A 232 -10.37 -6.98 -3.59
CA GLY A 232 -10.52 -5.55 -3.86
C GLY A 232 -11.76 -4.95 -3.20
N PHE A 233 -12.90 -5.66 -3.28
CA PHE A 233 -14.14 -5.23 -2.64
C PHE A 233 -14.01 -5.16 -1.11
N ASP A 234 -13.44 -6.20 -0.49
CA ASP A 234 -13.15 -6.19 0.96
C ASP A 234 -12.25 -5.02 1.34
N PHE A 235 -11.20 -4.74 0.55
CA PHE A 235 -10.32 -3.61 0.82
C PHE A 235 -11.05 -2.26 0.81
N VAL A 236 -11.98 -2.05 -0.12
CA VAL A 236 -12.77 -0.81 -0.20
C VAL A 236 -13.80 -0.74 0.93
N ALA A 237 -14.54 -1.81 1.18
CA ALA A 237 -15.56 -1.85 2.23
C ALA A 237 -14.93 -1.68 3.62
N SER A 238 -13.91 -2.48 3.94
CA SER A 238 -13.23 -2.49 5.23
C SER A 238 -12.31 -1.30 5.43
N GLY A 239 -11.74 -0.72 4.37
CA GLY A 239 -10.86 0.44 4.45
C GLY A 239 -11.61 1.76 4.39
N MET A 240 -12.22 2.05 3.25
CA MET A 240 -12.87 3.34 2.96
C MET A 240 -14.26 3.42 3.60
N GLY A 241 -15.09 2.39 3.41
CA GLY A 241 -16.45 2.35 3.95
C GLY A 241 -16.46 2.47 5.47
N TRP A 242 -15.62 1.67 6.14
CA TRP A 242 -15.47 1.73 7.59
C TRP A 242 -14.92 3.07 8.09
N ALA A 243 -13.88 3.63 7.47
CA ALA A 243 -13.30 4.90 7.90
C ALA A 243 -14.30 6.06 7.79
N LEU A 244 -15.07 6.12 6.70
CA LEU A 244 -16.13 7.12 6.53
C LEU A 244 -17.27 6.88 7.53
N PHE A 245 -17.72 5.65 7.73
CA PHE A 245 -18.74 5.31 8.72
C PHE A 245 -18.33 5.73 10.13
N ALA A 246 -17.12 5.38 10.57
CA ALA A 246 -16.60 5.78 11.88
C ALA A 246 -16.55 7.31 12.01
N THR A 247 -16.09 8.02 10.99
CA THR A 247 -16.04 9.50 10.96
C THR A 247 -17.44 10.12 11.08
N LEU A 248 -18.42 9.59 10.35
CA LEU A 248 -19.76 10.16 10.24
C LEU A 248 -20.70 9.80 11.37
N PHE A 249 -20.54 8.65 12.02
CA PHE A 249 -21.49 8.17 13.04
C PHE A 249 -20.90 8.09 14.44
N VAL A 250 -19.60 7.79 14.56
CA VAL A 250 -18.93 7.69 15.87
C VAL A 250 -18.42 9.05 16.30
N PHE A 251 -17.75 9.78 15.41
CA PHE A 251 -17.11 11.05 15.75
C PHE A 251 -18.01 12.28 15.61
N SER A 252 -19.10 12.21 14.83
CA SER A 252 -20.10 13.30 14.76
C SER A 252 -21.04 13.34 15.96
N GLY A 253 -21.34 12.19 16.56
CA GLY A 253 -22.19 12.06 17.76
C GLY A 253 -21.46 12.45 19.05
N LEU A 254 -20.12 12.45 19.03
CA LEU A 254 -19.28 12.98 20.09
C LEU A 254 -19.04 14.47 19.81
N GLY A 255 -19.89 15.33 20.36
CA GLY A 255 -19.80 16.78 20.18
C GLY A 255 -18.38 17.36 20.30
N GLU A 256 -18.19 18.52 19.67
CA GLU A 256 -16.92 19.19 19.33
C GLU A 256 -15.88 19.36 20.47
N GLY A 257 -16.24 19.05 21.72
CA GLY A 257 -15.32 19.03 22.86
C GLY A 257 -14.36 17.83 22.91
N CYS A 258 -14.65 16.71 22.23
CA CYS A 258 -13.81 15.50 22.36
C CYS A 258 -12.62 15.48 21.39
N MET A 259 -12.71 16.06 20.19
CA MET A 259 -11.58 16.08 19.24
C MET A 259 -10.32 16.79 19.81
N ARG A 260 -10.48 17.68 20.80
CA ARG A 260 -9.35 18.33 21.48
C ARG A 260 -8.69 17.46 22.57
N ARG A 261 -9.33 16.37 23.02
CA ARG A 261 -8.84 15.45 24.06
C ARG A 261 -8.63 14.00 23.60
N SER A 262 -9.16 13.58 22.45
CA SER A 262 -9.07 12.19 21.98
C SER A 262 -7.74 11.79 21.34
N VAL A 263 -6.77 12.71 21.20
CA VAL A 263 -5.42 12.42 20.66
C VAL A 263 -4.66 11.37 21.52
N VAL A 264 -5.16 11.02 22.71
CA VAL A 264 -4.46 10.17 23.67
C VAL A 264 -4.91 8.70 23.71
N SER A 265 -5.88 8.22 22.92
CA SER A 265 -6.18 6.77 22.95
C SER A 265 -6.43 6.08 21.61
N PRO A 266 -5.36 5.81 20.83
CA PRO A 266 -5.42 4.79 19.79
C PRO A 266 -5.77 3.39 20.31
N LEU A 267 -5.64 3.17 21.62
CA LEU A 267 -5.90 1.90 22.28
C LEU A 267 -7.41 1.61 22.40
N SER A 268 -8.29 2.60 22.57
CA SER A 268 -9.73 2.35 22.77
C SER A 268 -10.44 1.81 21.52
N VAL A 269 -10.02 2.27 20.34
CA VAL A 269 -10.55 1.79 19.04
C VAL A 269 -10.09 0.35 18.73
N PHE A 270 -8.90 -0.04 19.21
CA PHE A 270 -8.39 -1.40 19.06
C PHE A 270 -9.18 -2.41 19.93
N TRP A 271 -9.63 -1.98 21.11
CA TRP A 271 -10.44 -2.80 22.02
C TRP A 271 -11.88 -3.02 21.50
N CYS A 272 -12.52 -2.03 20.88
CA CYS A 272 -13.86 -2.21 20.31
C CYS A 272 -13.91 -3.24 19.17
N ARG A 273 -12.81 -3.40 18.41
CA ARG A 273 -12.74 -4.41 17.32
C ARG A 273 -12.61 -5.86 17.84
N TRP A 274 -12.20 -6.05 19.09
CA TRP A 274 -12.03 -7.37 19.71
C TRP A 274 -13.15 -7.77 20.67
N TRP A 275 -14.01 -6.83 21.08
CA TRP A 275 -15.08 -7.09 22.07
C TRP A 275 -16.48 -7.31 21.47
N LEU A 276 -16.65 -7.09 20.16
CA LEU A 276 -17.92 -7.26 19.44
C LEU A 276 -18.14 -8.58 18.66
N PRO A 277 -17.54 -9.75 19.00
CA PRO A 277 -18.09 -11.03 18.54
C PRO A 277 -19.23 -11.60 19.42
N GLY A 278 -19.66 -10.92 20.49
CA GLY A 278 -20.52 -11.51 21.54
C GLY A 278 -21.92 -10.95 21.76
N CYS A 279 -22.35 -9.87 21.10
CA CYS A 279 -23.61 -9.17 21.47
C CYS A 279 -24.66 -9.08 20.36
N LEU A 280 -24.71 -10.04 19.44
CA LEU A 280 -25.83 -10.23 18.51
C LEU A 280 -26.29 -11.68 18.52
N VAL A 281 -26.66 -12.14 19.71
CA VAL A 281 -27.65 -13.21 19.91
C VAL A 281 -28.56 -12.72 21.04
N VAL A 282 -29.86 -12.76 20.76
CA VAL A 282 -31.02 -12.20 21.48
C VAL A 282 -31.37 -10.75 21.10
#